data_AF-Q6T413-F1
#
_entry.id   AF-Q6T413-F1
#
_cell.length_a   1.000
_cell.length_b   1.000
_cell.length_c   1.000
_cell.angle_alpha   90.00
_cell.angle_beta   90.00
_cell.angle_gamma   90.00
#
_symmetry.space_group_name_H-M   'P 1'
#
loop_
_entity.id
_entity.type
_entity.pdbx_description
1 polymer ?
#
loop_
_entity_poly.entity_id
_entity_poly.type
_entity_poly.pdbx_seq_one_letter_code
_entity_poly.pdbx_strand_id
1 'polypeptide(L)'
;MSKSFQDKIVLITGGGSGIGRATALKMASMGASISLCDINVPNLEAVASQCCTPTHAQQVDVGCTAEVQSFVDTTLASIPLEETTDAYWDKLVNTNLKGCFLVTRAVLPHLQRGAAIVNVSSISGMRGSAMQSVYCTTKFGLIGMTKSLALELGPRGIRVNCVAPGYIDTPSNAGIVKGGEFVERMRMGNALERLGTPDEVADVVAVLFGEESRILSTLSPVTYPKSHHSQVLRLIEGGSSSFQRQMRAITCDRRHRPA
;
A
#
# COMPACT_ATOMS: atom_id res chain seq x y z
N MET A 1 -7.82 13.43 -29.57
CA MET A 1 -7.27 12.06 -29.42
C MET A 1 -7.46 11.65 -27.97
N SER A 2 -7.85 10.40 -27.68
CA SER A 2 -7.97 9.94 -26.30
C SER A 2 -6.61 10.07 -25.59
N LYS A 3 -6.58 10.70 -24.41
CA LYS A 3 -5.36 10.84 -23.61
C LYS A 3 -5.03 9.51 -22.92
N SER A 4 -4.62 8.51 -23.69
CA SER A 4 -4.38 7.15 -23.21
C SER A 4 -3.25 7.04 -22.18
N PHE A 5 -2.43 8.08 -22.00
CA PHE A 5 -1.32 8.12 -21.05
C PHE A 5 -1.45 9.23 -19.99
N GLN A 6 -2.67 9.74 -19.78
CA GLN A 6 -2.95 10.64 -18.66
C GLN A 6 -2.47 9.98 -17.35
N ASP A 7 -1.76 10.76 -16.53
CA ASP A 7 -1.19 10.37 -15.22
C ASP A 7 -0.01 9.38 -15.27
N LYS A 8 0.55 9.09 -16.45
CA LYS A 8 1.78 8.29 -16.61
C LYS A 8 3.03 9.18 -16.68
N ILE A 9 4.14 8.71 -16.11
CA ILE A 9 5.47 9.30 -16.31
C ILE A 9 6.18 8.47 -17.38
N VAL A 10 6.80 9.13 -18.36
CA VAL A 10 7.65 8.49 -19.36
C VAL A 10 9.06 9.06 -19.25
N LEU A 11 10.01 8.21 -18.87
CA LEU A 11 11.44 8.54 -18.82
C LEU A 11 12.07 8.24 -20.20
N ILE A 12 12.79 9.21 -20.76
CA ILE A 12 13.39 9.13 -22.09
C ILE A 12 14.83 9.61 -22.01
N THR A 13 15.78 8.70 -22.31
CA THR A 13 17.20 9.01 -22.48
C THR A 13 17.51 9.34 -23.94
N GLY A 14 18.50 10.20 -24.18
CA GLY A 14 18.81 10.71 -25.53
C GLY A 14 17.67 11.54 -26.14
N GLY A 15 16.91 12.23 -25.29
CA GLY A 15 15.66 12.87 -25.69
C GLY A 15 15.81 14.22 -26.40
N GLY A 16 17.02 14.76 -26.50
CA GLY A 16 17.27 16.05 -27.17
C GLY A 16 17.14 15.99 -28.69
N SER A 17 17.20 14.81 -29.31
CA SER A 17 17.20 14.70 -30.78
C SER A 17 16.56 13.42 -31.32
N GLY A 18 16.41 13.35 -32.65
CA GLY A 18 16.00 12.15 -33.38
C GLY A 18 14.77 11.44 -32.80
N ILE A 19 14.95 10.14 -32.51
CA ILE A 19 13.88 9.25 -32.01
C ILE A 19 13.46 9.65 -30.59
N GLY A 20 14.40 10.01 -29.71
CA GLY A 20 14.10 10.42 -28.34
C GLY A 20 13.21 11.66 -28.31
N ARG A 21 13.54 12.68 -29.13
CA ARG A 21 12.70 13.87 -29.33
C ARG A 21 11.31 13.51 -29.84
N ALA A 22 11.21 12.72 -30.90
CA ALA A 22 9.92 12.36 -31.48
C ALA A 22 9.04 11.61 -30.47
N THR A 23 9.65 10.74 -29.66
CA THR A 23 8.98 9.98 -28.60
C THR A 23 8.47 10.90 -27.50
N ALA A 24 9.29 11.85 -27.03
CA ALA A 24 8.90 12.84 -26.03
C ALA A 24 7.66 13.62 -26.43
N LEU A 25 7.66 14.18 -27.65
CA LEU A 25 6.54 14.97 -28.16
C LEU A 25 5.28 14.12 -28.37
N LYS A 26 5.44 12.89 -28.87
CA LYS A 26 4.32 11.97 -29.07
C LYS A 26 3.68 11.58 -27.74
N MET A 27 4.47 11.20 -26.73
CA MET A 27 3.95 10.79 -25.43
C MET A 27 3.33 11.98 -24.68
N ALA A 28 3.92 13.18 -24.79
CA ALA A 28 3.31 14.41 -24.27
C ALA A 28 1.94 14.69 -24.91
N SER A 29 1.84 14.56 -26.25
CA SER A 29 0.56 14.73 -26.97
C SER A 29 -0.53 13.72 -26.55
N MET A 30 -0.12 12.58 -25.99
CA MET A 30 -1.00 11.52 -25.49
C MET A 30 -1.32 11.66 -23.99
N GLY A 31 -0.80 12.69 -23.32
CA GLY A 31 -1.12 13.07 -21.94
C GLY A 31 -0.13 12.64 -20.87
N ALA A 32 1.02 12.05 -21.23
CA ALA A 32 2.04 11.64 -20.27
C ALA A 32 2.82 12.85 -19.71
N SER A 33 3.21 12.82 -18.43
CA SER A 33 4.31 13.64 -17.92
C SER A 33 5.63 13.07 -18.42
N ILE A 34 6.57 13.92 -18.83
CA ILE A 34 7.83 13.47 -19.44
C ILE A 34 9.00 13.74 -18.50
N SER A 35 9.94 12.80 -18.41
CA SER A 35 11.26 13.03 -17.83
C SER A 35 12.31 12.74 -18.89
N LEU A 36 13.15 13.71 -19.20
CA LEU A 36 14.03 13.74 -20.36
C LEU A 36 15.48 13.89 -19.91
N CYS A 37 16.39 13.08 -20.46
CA CYS A 37 17.81 13.36 -20.36
C CYS A 37 18.55 13.23 -21.68
N ASP A 38 19.63 14.00 -21.80
CA ASP A 38 20.56 14.00 -22.93
C ASP A 38 21.88 14.64 -22.47
N ILE A 39 22.98 14.37 -23.17
CA ILE A 39 24.26 15.05 -22.93
C ILE A 39 24.27 16.47 -23.53
N ASN A 40 23.44 16.72 -24.56
CA ASN A 40 23.30 18.00 -25.24
C ASN A 40 22.16 18.85 -24.64
N VAL A 41 22.52 19.73 -23.72
CA VAL A 41 21.57 20.57 -22.96
C VAL A 41 20.72 21.51 -23.84
N PRO A 42 21.27 22.25 -24.81
CA PRO A 42 20.45 23.14 -25.64
C PRO A 42 19.34 22.41 -26.39
N ASN A 43 19.64 21.22 -26.93
CA ASN A 43 18.65 20.40 -27.62
C ASN A 43 17.61 19.83 -26.64
N LEU A 44 18.06 19.40 -25.46
CA LEU A 44 17.20 18.88 -24.39
C LEU A 44 16.16 19.91 -23.94
N GLU A 45 16.59 21.15 -23.67
CA GLU A 45 15.72 22.26 -23.26
C GLU A 45 14.73 22.65 -24.37
N ALA A 46 15.19 22.68 -25.63
CA ALA A 46 14.34 22.95 -26.77
C ALA A 46 13.21 21.91 -26.90
N VAL A 47 13.51 20.62 -26.68
CA VAL A 47 12.49 19.56 -26.69
C VAL A 47 11.56 19.65 -25.48
N ALA A 48 12.08 19.90 -24.29
CA ALA A 48 11.27 20.05 -23.08
C ALA A 48 10.23 21.19 -23.21
N SER A 49 10.61 22.32 -23.83
CA SER A 49 9.69 23.44 -24.09
C SER A 49 8.56 23.12 -25.08
N GLN A 50 8.76 22.11 -25.95
CA GLN A 50 7.77 21.68 -26.95
C GLN A 50 6.77 20.66 -26.40
N CYS A 51 7.02 20.06 -25.22
CA CYS A 51 6.10 19.12 -24.59
C CYS A 51 4.89 19.84 -24.00
N CYS A 52 3.67 19.42 -24.36
CA CYS A 52 2.41 20.03 -23.90
C CYS A 52 1.94 19.56 -22.50
N THR A 53 2.82 18.89 -21.75
CA THR A 53 2.56 18.28 -20.43
C THR A 53 3.75 18.57 -19.51
N PRO A 54 3.59 18.40 -18.17
CA PRO A 54 4.71 18.60 -17.25
C PRO A 54 5.93 17.79 -17.65
N THR A 55 7.06 18.48 -17.80
CA THR A 55 8.31 17.89 -18.29
C THR A 55 9.47 18.24 -17.37
N HIS A 56 10.20 17.22 -16.92
CA HIS A 56 11.48 17.35 -16.24
C HIS A 56 12.59 17.10 -17.25
N ALA A 57 13.67 17.88 -17.21
CA ALA A 57 14.83 17.75 -18.07
C ALA A 57 16.11 17.81 -17.24
N GLN A 58 17.03 16.88 -17.45
CA GLN A 58 18.31 16.82 -16.76
C GLN A 58 19.44 16.45 -17.73
N GLN A 59 20.57 17.14 -17.66
CA GLN A 59 21.77 16.72 -18.37
C GLN A 59 22.30 15.42 -17.76
N VAL A 60 22.51 14.39 -18.59
CA VAL A 60 23.02 13.09 -18.15
C VAL A 60 23.90 12.49 -19.24
N ASP A 61 25.14 12.15 -18.89
CA ASP A 61 25.91 11.16 -19.64
C ASP A 61 25.47 9.75 -19.23
N VAL A 62 24.80 9.05 -20.14
CA VAL A 62 24.31 7.68 -19.90
C VAL A 62 25.44 6.65 -19.77
N GLY A 63 26.68 7.00 -20.12
CA GLY A 63 27.88 6.21 -19.82
C GLY A 63 28.34 6.35 -18.36
N CYS A 64 27.84 7.33 -17.60
CA CYS A 64 28.17 7.58 -16.22
C CYS A 64 27.10 7.01 -15.27
N THR A 65 27.43 5.93 -14.57
CA THR A 65 26.50 5.25 -13.64
C THR A 65 25.92 6.19 -12.58
N ALA A 66 26.72 7.10 -12.03
CA ALA A 66 26.28 8.03 -10.99
C ALA A 66 25.25 9.05 -11.52
N GLU A 67 25.43 9.56 -12.74
CA GLU A 67 24.51 10.52 -13.35
C GLU A 67 23.19 9.87 -13.74
N VAL A 68 23.24 8.63 -14.26
CA VAL A 68 22.03 7.84 -14.54
C VAL A 68 21.24 7.59 -13.27
N GLN A 69 21.92 7.19 -12.18
CA GLN A 69 21.25 6.96 -10.89
C GLN A 69 20.59 8.24 -10.37
N SER A 70 21.30 9.37 -10.38
CA SER A 70 20.74 10.67 -9.97
C SER A 70 19.49 11.08 -10.77
N PHE A 71 19.49 10.84 -12.08
CA PHE A 71 18.34 11.14 -12.95
C PHE A 71 17.14 10.23 -12.69
N VAL A 72 17.40 8.94 -12.47
CA VAL A 72 16.36 7.97 -12.10
C VAL A 72 15.77 8.31 -10.73
N ASP A 73 16.61 8.60 -9.73
CA ASP A 73 16.20 8.97 -8.37
C ASP A 73 15.34 10.24 -8.37
N THR A 74 15.71 11.24 -9.17
CA THR A 74 14.94 12.49 -9.34
C THR A 74 13.60 12.24 -10.03
N THR A 75 13.55 11.31 -10.99
CA THR A 75 12.34 11.00 -11.75
C THR A 75 11.37 10.08 -10.99
N LEU A 76 11.90 9.17 -10.17
CA LEU A 76 11.19 8.07 -9.53
C LEU A 76 11.34 8.12 -8.00
N ALA A 77 11.45 9.30 -7.39
CA ALA A 77 11.75 9.41 -5.96
C ALA A 77 10.73 8.64 -5.09
N SER A 78 11.10 7.49 -4.54
CA SER A 78 10.43 6.83 -3.42
C SER A 78 11.15 5.51 -3.15
N ILE A 79 11.09 4.98 -1.91
CA ILE A 79 11.91 3.82 -1.47
C ILE A 79 11.70 2.61 -2.42
N PRO A 80 12.64 2.35 -3.34
CA PRO A 80 12.45 1.38 -4.39
C PRO A 80 12.42 -0.05 -3.85
N LEU A 81 11.82 -0.96 -4.62
CA LEU A 81 11.97 -2.39 -4.35
C LEU A 81 13.46 -2.79 -4.36
N GLU A 82 14.33 -2.12 -5.15
CA GLU A 82 15.77 -2.41 -5.15
C GLU A 82 16.49 -2.09 -3.83
N GLU A 83 15.96 -1.19 -3.00
CA GLU A 83 16.51 -0.89 -1.66
C GLU A 83 15.90 -1.79 -0.57
N THR A 84 14.93 -2.64 -0.93
CA THR A 84 14.31 -3.57 0.02
C THR A 84 15.30 -4.66 0.37
N THR A 85 15.81 -4.62 1.60
CA THR A 85 16.69 -5.67 2.11
C THR A 85 15.92 -6.95 2.45
N ASP A 86 16.60 -8.10 2.34
CA ASP A 86 16.07 -9.39 2.81
C ASP A 86 15.63 -9.32 4.29
N ALA A 87 16.38 -8.60 5.12
CA ALA A 87 16.04 -8.41 6.53
C ALA A 87 14.70 -7.67 6.72
N TYR A 88 14.41 -6.67 5.87
CA TYR A 88 13.12 -5.97 5.90
C TYR A 88 11.98 -6.85 5.38
N TRP A 89 12.23 -7.60 4.29
CA TRP A 89 11.29 -8.60 3.78
C TRP A 89 10.93 -9.62 4.85
N ASP A 90 11.94 -10.28 5.41
CA ASP A 90 11.79 -11.30 6.45
C ASP A 90 11.07 -10.73 7.65
N LYS A 91 11.40 -9.52 8.09
CA LYS A 91 10.72 -8.89 9.22
C LYS A 91 9.22 -8.73 8.96
N LEU A 92 8.83 -8.18 7.81
CA LEU A 92 7.41 -7.98 7.51
C LEU A 92 6.67 -9.29 7.27
N VAL A 93 7.24 -10.22 6.51
CA VAL A 93 6.63 -11.53 6.25
C VAL A 93 6.52 -12.34 7.54
N ASN A 94 7.57 -12.36 8.37
CA ASN A 94 7.55 -13.07 9.64
C ASN A 94 6.52 -12.48 10.60
N THR A 95 6.42 -11.16 10.68
CA THR A 95 5.47 -10.50 11.58
C THR A 95 4.02 -10.68 11.10
N ASN A 96 3.75 -10.33 9.84
CA ASN A 96 2.38 -10.18 9.34
C ASN A 96 1.77 -11.50 8.82
N LEU A 97 2.58 -12.44 8.35
CA LEU A 97 2.11 -13.72 7.80
C LEU A 97 2.49 -14.89 8.70
N LYS A 98 3.78 -15.17 8.86
CA LYS A 98 4.25 -16.33 9.64
C LYS A 98 3.74 -16.26 11.08
N GLY A 99 3.79 -15.09 11.69
CA GLY A 99 3.27 -14.86 13.03
C GLY A 99 1.76 -15.13 13.10
N CYS A 100 0.97 -14.80 12.08
CA CYS A 100 -0.47 -15.12 12.04
C CYS A 100 -0.67 -16.63 11.97
N PHE A 101 0.03 -17.30 11.07
CA PHE A 101 -0.01 -18.76 10.96
C PHE A 101 0.36 -19.45 12.29
N LEU A 102 1.48 -19.05 12.91
CA LEU A 102 1.97 -19.67 14.15
C LEU A 102 0.98 -19.50 15.30
N VAL A 103 0.43 -18.30 15.49
CA VAL A 103 -0.56 -18.05 16.54
C VAL A 103 -1.84 -18.83 16.28
N THR A 104 -2.38 -18.77 15.06
CA THR A 104 -3.57 -19.54 14.68
C THR A 104 -3.36 -21.03 14.97
N ARG A 105 -2.24 -21.60 14.50
CA ARG A 105 -1.92 -23.01 14.72
C ARG A 105 -1.83 -23.36 16.21
N ALA A 106 -1.25 -22.49 17.03
CA ALA A 106 -1.10 -22.71 18.46
C ALA A 106 -2.44 -22.64 19.21
N VAL A 107 -3.34 -21.71 18.85
CA VAL A 107 -4.64 -21.57 19.54
C VAL A 107 -5.67 -22.59 19.06
N LEU A 108 -5.55 -23.07 17.82
CA LEU A 108 -6.57 -23.88 17.15
C LEU A 108 -7.01 -25.14 17.91
N PRO A 109 -6.13 -25.88 18.62
CA PRO A 109 -6.55 -27.02 19.46
C PRO A 109 -7.44 -26.63 20.65
N HIS A 110 -7.40 -25.36 21.07
CA HIS A 110 -8.15 -24.86 22.22
C HIS A 110 -9.48 -24.20 21.82
N LEU A 111 -9.69 -23.92 20.53
CA LEU A 111 -10.91 -23.27 20.04
C LEU A 111 -12.06 -24.28 19.91
N GLN A 112 -13.19 -23.90 20.52
CA GLN A 112 -14.44 -24.64 20.49
C GLN A 112 -15.42 -24.05 19.47
N ARG A 113 -16.53 -24.77 19.20
CA ARG A 113 -17.65 -24.24 18.41
C ARG A 113 -18.14 -22.92 19.00
N GLY A 114 -18.35 -21.93 18.15
CA GLY A 114 -18.72 -20.56 18.54
C GLY A 114 -17.52 -19.62 18.68
N ALA A 115 -16.29 -20.13 18.70
CA ALA A 115 -15.10 -19.29 18.71
C ALA A 115 -14.96 -18.46 17.43
N ALA A 116 -14.22 -17.36 17.52
CA ALA A 116 -13.91 -16.52 16.38
C ALA A 116 -12.44 -16.08 16.39
N ILE A 117 -11.92 -15.84 15.20
CA ILE A 117 -10.60 -15.27 14.95
C ILE A 117 -10.80 -14.00 14.12
N VAL A 118 -10.20 -12.88 14.54
CA VAL A 118 -10.24 -11.63 13.79
C VAL A 118 -8.82 -11.17 13.48
N ASN A 119 -8.47 -11.18 12.19
CA ASN A 119 -7.20 -10.66 11.69
C ASN A 119 -7.33 -9.17 11.33
N VAL A 120 -6.29 -8.39 11.58
CA VAL A 120 -6.22 -6.98 11.15
C VAL A 120 -5.26 -6.84 9.99
N SER A 121 -5.83 -6.61 8.79
CA SER A 121 -5.09 -6.34 7.56
C SER A 121 -4.96 -4.82 7.34
N SER A 122 -5.30 -4.33 6.15
CA SER A 122 -5.26 -2.93 5.72
C SER A 122 -5.98 -2.80 4.38
N ILE A 123 -6.44 -1.60 4.02
CA ILE A 123 -6.82 -1.29 2.63
C ILE A 123 -5.69 -1.63 1.62
N SER A 124 -4.42 -1.59 2.04
CA SER A 124 -3.27 -2.04 1.23
C SER A 124 -3.22 -3.56 0.99
N GLY A 125 -4.13 -4.33 1.61
CA GLY A 125 -4.37 -5.74 1.29
C GLY A 125 -5.49 -5.96 0.27
N MET A 126 -6.20 -4.90 -0.12
CA MET A 126 -7.28 -4.93 -1.12
C MET A 126 -6.88 -4.20 -2.40
N ARG A 127 -5.98 -3.21 -2.29
CA ARG A 127 -5.40 -2.48 -3.41
C ARG A 127 -3.90 -2.30 -3.21
N GLY A 128 -3.14 -2.37 -4.29
CA GLY A 128 -1.72 -2.05 -4.26
C GLY A 128 -1.52 -0.56 -3.95
N SER A 129 -0.51 -0.26 -3.14
CA SER A 129 0.01 1.09 -2.93
C SER A 129 1.46 1.11 -3.40
N ALA A 130 1.81 2.10 -4.23
CA ALA A 130 3.19 2.29 -4.65
C ALA A 130 4.09 2.37 -3.41
N MET A 131 5.33 1.85 -3.53
CA MET A 131 6.37 1.98 -2.50
C MET A 131 6.09 1.18 -1.22
N GLN A 132 5.08 0.33 -1.28
CA GLN A 132 4.66 -0.54 -0.18
C GLN A 132 4.52 -1.99 -0.66
N SER A 133 5.24 -2.42 -1.70
CA SER A 133 5.08 -3.73 -2.33
C SER A 133 5.15 -4.88 -1.33
N VAL A 134 6.17 -4.94 -0.48
CA VAL A 134 6.31 -5.96 0.57
C VAL A 134 5.18 -5.91 1.58
N TYR A 135 4.83 -4.71 2.07
CA TYR A 135 3.73 -4.54 3.02
C TYR A 135 2.39 -4.99 2.40
N CYS A 136 2.09 -4.55 1.17
CA CYS A 136 0.93 -4.99 0.40
C CYS A 136 0.90 -6.51 0.26
N THR A 137 2.00 -7.15 -0.17
CA THR A 137 2.12 -8.61 -0.25
C THR A 137 1.69 -9.28 1.05
N THR A 138 2.18 -8.80 2.20
CA THR A 138 1.77 -9.37 3.50
C THR A 138 0.30 -9.15 3.85
N LYS A 139 -0.30 -8.02 3.45
CA LYS A 139 -1.70 -7.69 3.75
C LYS A 139 -2.69 -8.39 2.82
N PHE A 140 -2.33 -8.56 1.55
CA PHE A 140 -3.03 -9.42 0.60
C PHE A 140 -2.96 -10.88 1.05
N GLY A 141 -1.76 -11.37 1.39
CA GLY A 141 -1.56 -12.72 1.90
C GLY A 141 -2.39 -13.01 3.17
N LEU A 142 -2.46 -12.05 4.09
CA LEU A 142 -3.26 -12.19 5.31
C LEU A 142 -4.77 -12.28 5.01
N ILE A 143 -5.27 -11.53 4.02
CA ILE A 143 -6.67 -11.63 3.58
C ILE A 143 -6.91 -12.99 2.92
N GLY A 144 -6.02 -13.45 2.06
CA GLY A 144 -6.10 -14.78 1.44
C GLY A 144 -6.14 -15.90 2.49
N MET A 145 -5.20 -15.88 3.43
CA MET A 145 -5.15 -16.84 4.53
C MET A 145 -6.40 -16.79 5.41
N THR A 146 -6.95 -15.60 5.69
CA THR A 146 -8.22 -15.47 6.43
C THR A 146 -9.36 -16.17 5.70
N LYS A 147 -9.49 -15.96 4.39
CA LYS A 147 -10.54 -16.59 3.57
C LYS A 147 -10.41 -18.12 3.56
N SER A 148 -9.20 -18.66 3.39
CA SER A 148 -8.97 -20.11 3.45
C SER A 148 -9.32 -20.68 4.83
N LEU A 149 -8.85 -20.06 5.90
CA LEU A 149 -9.15 -20.50 7.28
C LEU A 149 -10.65 -20.45 7.60
N ALA A 150 -11.39 -19.46 7.07
CA ALA A 150 -12.83 -19.40 7.24
C ALA A 150 -13.54 -20.63 6.65
N LEU A 151 -13.08 -21.10 5.48
CA LEU A 151 -13.61 -22.29 4.82
C LEU A 151 -13.20 -23.58 5.55
N GLU A 152 -11.94 -23.67 5.97
CA GLU A 152 -11.40 -24.84 6.68
C GLU A 152 -12.01 -25.03 8.07
N LEU A 153 -12.26 -23.93 8.79
CA LEU A 153 -12.69 -23.96 10.19
C LEU A 153 -14.21 -23.79 10.35
N GLY A 154 -14.92 -23.39 9.30
CA GLY A 154 -16.38 -23.28 9.27
C GLY A 154 -17.11 -24.55 9.73
N PRO A 155 -16.76 -25.76 9.25
CA PRO A 155 -17.37 -27.01 9.73
C PRO A 155 -17.20 -27.27 11.23
N ARG A 156 -16.10 -26.78 11.83
CA ARG A 156 -15.86 -26.82 13.29
C ARG A 156 -16.66 -25.77 14.05
N GLY A 157 -17.41 -24.92 13.35
CA GLY A 157 -18.16 -23.81 13.93
C GLY A 157 -17.29 -22.67 14.44
N ILE A 158 -16.10 -22.50 13.87
CA ILE A 158 -15.18 -21.40 14.19
C ILE A 158 -15.23 -20.38 13.06
N ARG A 159 -15.49 -19.12 13.40
CA ARG A 159 -15.56 -18.02 12.43
C ARG A 159 -14.20 -17.37 12.26
N VAL A 160 -13.86 -16.98 11.04
CA VAL A 160 -12.59 -16.29 10.76
C VAL A 160 -12.87 -15.06 9.91
N ASN A 161 -12.60 -13.89 10.49
CA ASN A 161 -12.86 -12.60 9.89
C ASN A 161 -11.57 -11.79 9.73
N CYS A 162 -11.61 -10.81 8.83
CA CYS A 162 -10.53 -9.86 8.65
C CYS A 162 -11.10 -8.45 8.61
N VAL A 163 -10.41 -7.54 9.27
CA VAL A 163 -10.70 -6.13 9.32
C VAL A 163 -9.64 -5.42 8.49
N ALA A 164 -10.05 -4.58 7.54
CA ALA A 164 -9.13 -3.81 6.69
C ALA A 164 -9.31 -2.30 6.92
N PRO A 165 -8.58 -1.71 7.87
CA PRO A 165 -8.64 -0.26 8.12
C PRO A 165 -8.00 0.55 7.00
N GLY A 166 -8.54 1.73 6.75
CA GLY A 166 -7.97 2.79 5.93
C GLY A 166 -7.00 3.67 6.72
N TYR A 167 -7.11 5.00 6.58
CA TYR A 167 -6.25 5.91 7.34
C TYR A 167 -6.78 6.09 8.76
N ILE A 168 -6.03 5.56 9.72
CA ILE A 168 -6.32 5.60 11.16
C ILE A 168 -5.28 6.49 11.84
N ASP A 169 -5.74 7.35 12.75
CA ASP A 169 -4.89 8.18 13.59
C ASP A 169 -4.22 7.30 14.66
N THR A 170 -2.98 6.91 14.39
CA THR A 170 -2.15 6.17 15.34
C THR A 170 -0.75 6.76 15.37
N PRO A 171 -0.04 6.72 16.52
CA PRO A 171 1.35 7.19 16.62
C PRO A 171 2.33 6.48 15.67
N SER A 172 1.93 5.32 15.14
CA SER A 172 2.74 4.49 14.24
C SER A 172 2.44 4.71 12.76
N ASN A 173 1.41 5.48 12.43
CA ASN A 173 1.07 5.79 11.06
C ASN A 173 2.10 6.77 10.48
N ALA A 174 2.79 6.36 9.41
CA ALA A 174 3.84 7.14 8.78
C ALA A 174 3.37 8.55 8.34
N GLY A 175 2.12 8.69 7.89
CA GLY A 175 1.59 10.00 7.53
C GLY A 175 1.30 10.90 8.75
N ILE A 176 0.94 10.32 9.89
CA ILE A 176 0.80 11.05 11.17
C ILE A 176 2.16 11.52 11.65
N VAL A 177 3.17 10.66 11.57
CA VAL A 177 4.54 10.98 11.98
C VAL A 177 5.15 12.09 11.11
N LYS A 178 4.84 12.13 9.82
CA LYS A 178 5.26 13.22 8.93
C LYS A 178 4.55 14.54 9.19
N GLY A 179 3.33 14.51 9.72
CA GLY A 179 2.56 15.70 10.04
C GLY A 179 2.13 16.52 8.82
N GLY A 180 1.55 17.70 9.07
CA GLY A 180 1.22 18.70 8.06
C GLY A 180 0.34 18.18 6.92
N GLU A 181 0.73 18.47 5.68
CA GLU A 181 -0.04 18.14 4.48
C GLU A 181 -0.26 16.62 4.28
N PHE A 182 0.58 15.76 4.87
CA PHE A 182 0.38 14.31 4.82
C PHE A 182 -0.84 13.87 5.61
N VAL A 183 -1.05 14.45 6.79
CA VAL A 183 -2.22 14.21 7.62
C VAL A 183 -3.47 14.68 6.90
N GLU A 184 -3.43 15.86 6.30
CA GLU A 184 -4.56 16.41 5.57
C GLU A 184 -4.90 15.59 4.31
N ARG A 185 -3.89 15.10 3.59
CA ARG A 185 -4.12 14.21 2.45
C ARG A 185 -4.76 12.88 2.86
N MET A 186 -4.32 12.28 3.97
CA MET A 186 -4.95 11.07 4.51
C MET A 186 -6.39 11.34 4.95
N ARG A 187 -6.63 12.49 5.61
CA ARG A 187 -7.97 12.95 6.02
C ARG A 187 -8.91 13.00 4.81
N MET A 188 -8.47 13.65 3.73
CA MET A 188 -9.22 13.79 2.48
C MET A 188 -9.37 12.46 1.72
N GLY A 189 -8.47 11.50 1.94
CA GLY A 189 -8.55 10.16 1.35
C GLY A 189 -9.65 9.28 1.93
N ASN A 190 -10.12 9.57 3.15
CA ASN A 190 -11.24 8.88 3.78
C ASN A 190 -12.58 9.50 3.33
N ALA A 191 -13.61 8.66 3.10
CA ALA A 191 -14.93 9.15 2.71
C ALA A 191 -15.60 10.04 3.78
N LEU A 192 -15.34 9.76 5.05
CA LEU A 192 -15.84 10.56 6.18
C LEU A 192 -15.04 11.84 6.41
N GLU A 193 -14.04 12.13 5.55
CA GLU A 193 -13.21 13.34 5.62
C GLU A 193 -12.57 13.55 7.01
N ARG A 194 -12.26 12.45 7.68
CA ARG A 194 -11.51 12.43 8.92
C ARG A 194 -10.70 11.16 8.99
N LEU A 195 -9.65 11.16 9.80
CA LEU A 195 -9.00 9.93 10.18
C LEU A 195 -9.96 9.10 11.06
N GLY A 196 -9.93 7.78 10.87
CA GLY A 196 -10.56 6.88 11.83
C GLY A 196 -9.73 6.82 13.10
N THR A 197 -10.32 6.42 14.22
CA THR A 197 -9.60 6.20 15.47
C THR A 197 -9.33 4.70 15.70
N PRO A 198 -8.35 4.35 16.55
CA PRO A 198 -8.16 2.96 16.97
C PRO A 198 -9.41 2.35 17.61
N ASP A 199 -10.14 3.15 18.40
CA ASP A 199 -11.35 2.71 19.10
C ASP A 199 -12.45 2.33 18.11
N GLU A 200 -12.62 3.07 17.02
CA GLU A 200 -13.58 2.73 15.97
C GLU A 200 -13.24 1.41 15.26
N VAL A 201 -11.95 1.09 15.11
CA VAL A 201 -11.52 -0.22 14.60
C VAL A 201 -11.81 -1.31 15.64
N ALA A 202 -11.58 -1.02 16.92
CA ALA A 202 -11.83 -1.95 18.02
C ALA A 202 -13.33 -2.27 18.17
N ASP A 203 -14.21 -1.30 17.97
CA ASP A 203 -15.67 -1.50 17.99
C ASP A 203 -16.10 -2.50 16.91
N VAL A 204 -15.56 -2.39 15.70
CA VAL A 204 -15.84 -3.36 14.62
C VAL A 204 -15.29 -4.74 14.98
N VAL A 205 -14.09 -4.81 15.55
CA VAL A 205 -13.51 -6.08 16.01
C VAL A 205 -14.38 -6.72 17.09
N ALA A 206 -14.93 -5.93 18.02
CA ALA A 206 -15.83 -6.42 19.07
C ALA A 206 -17.12 -7.00 18.49
N VAL A 207 -17.74 -6.32 17.51
CA VAL A 207 -18.91 -6.84 16.78
C VAL A 207 -18.60 -8.19 16.12
N LEU A 208 -17.43 -8.33 15.49
CA LEU A 208 -17.00 -9.57 14.84
C LEU A 208 -16.78 -10.72 15.82
N PHE A 209 -16.49 -10.44 17.09
CA PHE A 209 -16.48 -11.46 18.14
C PHE A 209 -17.86 -11.79 18.70
N GLY A 210 -18.76 -10.81 18.74
CA GLY A 210 -20.11 -10.97 19.29
C GLY A 210 -20.99 -11.97 18.54
N GLU A 211 -22.02 -12.49 19.21
CA GLU A 211 -23.01 -13.41 18.61
C GLU A 211 -23.89 -12.75 17.54
N GLU A 212 -23.99 -11.41 17.57
CA GLU A 212 -24.63 -10.58 16.54
C GLU A 212 -24.08 -10.90 15.14
N SER A 213 -22.80 -11.26 15.05
CA SER A 213 -22.09 -11.56 13.79
C SER A 213 -21.93 -13.06 13.52
N ARG A 214 -22.77 -13.93 14.10
CA ARG A 214 -22.64 -15.41 14.00
C ARG A 214 -22.71 -15.99 12.58
N ILE A 215 -23.20 -15.24 11.61
CA ILE A 215 -23.18 -15.61 10.18
C ILE A 215 -21.99 -15.00 9.41
N LEU A 216 -21.33 -13.98 9.97
CA LEU A 216 -20.22 -13.30 9.33
C LEU A 216 -18.94 -14.11 9.48
N SER A 217 -18.42 -14.57 8.35
CA SER A 217 -17.14 -15.23 8.20
C SER A 217 -16.57 -14.86 6.84
N THR A 218 -15.97 -13.67 6.74
CA THR A 218 -15.03 -13.14 5.73
C THR A 218 -15.11 -11.60 5.62
N LEU A 219 -13.96 -10.99 5.31
CA LEU A 219 -13.59 -9.56 5.23
C LEU A 219 -14.68 -8.49 5.44
N SER A 220 -14.45 -7.60 6.39
CA SER A 220 -15.20 -6.35 6.57
C SER A 220 -14.27 -5.13 6.41
N PRO A 221 -14.45 -4.28 5.39
CA PRO A 221 -13.76 -2.99 5.33
C PRO A 221 -14.31 -2.06 6.41
N VAL A 222 -13.44 -1.42 7.20
CA VAL A 222 -13.86 -0.48 8.27
C VAL A 222 -14.12 0.92 7.72
N THR A 223 -13.40 1.28 6.67
CA THR A 223 -13.48 2.59 6.05
C THR A 223 -13.55 2.43 4.54
N TYR A 224 -14.44 3.17 3.90
CA TYR A 224 -14.50 3.26 2.44
C TYR A 224 -13.66 4.45 1.96
N PRO A 225 -12.57 4.23 1.20
CA PRO A 225 -11.86 5.34 0.55
C PRO A 225 -12.68 5.87 -0.63
N LYS A 226 -12.66 7.20 -0.86
CA LYS A 226 -13.45 7.88 -1.90
C LYS A 226 -13.17 7.38 -3.33
N SER A 227 -12.03 6.75 -3.57
CA SER A 227 -11.51 6.43 -4.90
C SER A 227 -12.08 5.15 -5.55
N HIS A 228 -13.34 4.75 -5.31
CA HIS A 228 -13.97 3.69 -6.12
C HIS A 228 -14.20 4.12 -7.58
N HIS A 229 -14.07 5.43 -7.85
CA HIS A 229 -13.90 5.96 -9.20
C HIS A 229 -12.69 6.89 -9.22
N SER A 230 -11.71 6.53 -10.06
CA SER A 230 -10.56 7.34 -10.46
C SER A 230 -9.36 7.46 -9.50
N GLN A 231 -8.19 7.37 -10.14
CA GLN A 231 -6.88 7.92 -9.78
C GLN A 231 -5.89 7.07 -8.97
N VAL A 232 -4.92 6.54 -9.75
CA VAL A 232 -3.50 6.54 -9.45
C VAL A 232 -3.06 7.97 -9.17
N LEU A 233 -2.56 8.28 -7.98
CA LEU A 233 -1.86 9.54 -7.72
C LEU A 233 -0.79 9.38 -6.64
N ARG A 234 0.32 10.06 -6.92
CA ARG A 234 1.63 9.96 -6.28
C ARG A 234 1.64 10.42 -4.82
N LEU A 235 2.46 9.74 -4.03
CA LEU A 235 3.10 10.31 -2.85
C LEU A 235 4.53 9.79 -2.78
N ILE A 236 5.43 10.68 -3.21
CA ILE A 236 6.86 10.62 -3.01
C ILE A 236 7.12 11.46 -1.77
N GLU A 237 7.73 10.87 -0.75
CA GLU A 237 8.67 11.55 0.15
C GLU A 237 9.28 10.51 1.09
N GLY A 238 10.59 10.60 1.31
CA GLY A 238 11.34 9.78 2.26
C GLY A 238 10.91 10.03 3.71
N GLY A 239 11.38 9.18 4.61
CA GLY A 239 11.20 9.36 6.05
C GLY A 239 11.07 8.03 6.79
N SER A 240 11.99 7.81 7.72
CA SER A 240 12.19 6.63 8.59
C SER A 240 10.90 5.97 9.08
N SER A 241 10.88 4.64 9.01
CA SER A 241 9.74 3.81 9.43
C SER A 241 9.49 3.87 10.94
N SER A 242 8.40 4.53 11.33
CA SER A 242 7.76 4.37 12.63
C SER A 242 6.92 3.09 12.64
N PHE A 243 7.04 2.32 13.71
CA PHE A 243 6.67 0.90 13.79
C PHE A 243 5.18 0.70 14.11
N GLN A 244 4.40 0.08 13.21
CA GLN A 244 3.07 -0.45 13.55
C GLN A 244 3.20 -1.76 14.32
N ARG A 245 2.85 -1.77 15.62
CA ARG A 245 2.61 -3.01 16.37
C ARG A 245 1.30 -3.62 15.86
N GLN A 246 1.34 -4.83 15.31
CA GLN A 246 0.15 -5.48 14.79
C GLN A 246 -0.75 -5.93 15.96
N MET A 247 -1.91 -5.29 16.10
CA MET A 247 -2.96 -5.70 17.04
C MET A 247 -3.65 -6.97 16.53
N ARG A 248 -3.89 -7.94 17.42
CA ARG A 248 -4.70 -9.14 17.18
C ARG A 248 -5.57 -9.38 18.40
N ALA A 249 -6.80 -9.82 18.18
CA ALA A 249 -7.70 -10.23 19.24
C ALA A 249 -8.17 -11.66 18.95
N ILE A 250 -8.34 -12.46 20.00
CA ILE A 250 -8.79 -13.85 19.94
C ILE A 250 -9.70 -14.02 21.16
N THR A 251 -10.91 -14.56 20.96
CA THR A 251 -11.80 -14.87 22.07
C THR A 251 -11.81 -16.37 22.36
N CYS A 252 -11.84 -16.72 23.65
CA CYS A 252 -12.00 -18.08 24.14
C CYS A 252 -12.87 -18.01 25.40
N ASP A 253 -13.96 -18.79 25.48
CA ASP A 253 -14.79 -18.84 26.69
C ASP A 253 -14.01 -19.57 27.80
N ARG A 254 -14.00 -19.01 29.02
CA ARG A 254 -13.16 -19.45 30.14
C ARG A 254 -13.74 -20.62 30.92
N ARG A 255 -14.72 -21.34 30.38
CA ARG A 255 -15.48 -22.33 31.16
C ARG A 255 -15.06 -23.78 30.83
N HIS A 256 -14.69 -24.46 31.91
CA HIS A 256 -14.28 -25.87 32.04
C HIS A 256 -12.85 -26.22 31.62
N ARG A 257 -11.92 -26.06 32.58
CA ARG A 257 -10.81 -27.02 32.70
C ARG A 257 -11.40 -28.32 33.25
N PRO A 258 -11.25 -29.47 32.58
CA PRO A 258 -11.39 -30.76 33.26
C PRO A 258 -10.27 -30.88 34.31
N ALA A 259 -10.62 -31.41 35.48
CA ALA A 259 -9.67 -31.81 36.52
C ALA A 259 -8.78 -32.96 36.05
#